data_AF-A0A165JH42-F1
#
_entry.id   AF-A0A165JH42-F1
#
_cell.length_a   1.000
_cell.length_b   1.000
_cell.length_c   1.000
_cell.angle_alpha   90.00
_cell.angle_beta   90.00
_cell.angle_gamma   90.00
#
_symmetry.space_group_name_H-M   'P 1'
#
loop_
_entity.id
_entity.type
_entity.pdbx_description
1 polymer ?
#
loop_
_entity_poly.entity_id
_entity_poly.type
_entity_poly.pdbx_seq_one_letter_code
_entity_poly.pdbx_strand_id
1 'polypeptide(L)'
;VRNSHDAHVIMEAVRMDLLPLVNRRLTPAQRKELGQNGSVFVWERVEGHPLCIKRWDDSLRWRPGLNINPFEIFEERGDLVNQDRKNAKTRPDRNLGRPKGTSYLRPSRRPDVPIKTNGMTRQVYTADVQAATDLAPRRWHLVCYYRKSELDMVPTIEQDRTLARVRVPAGVY
;
A
#
# COMPACT_ATOMS: atom_id res chain seq x y z
N VAL A 1 -3.33 11.76 -1.66
CA VAL A 1 -1.85 11.95 -1.75
C VAL A 1 -1.46 11.94 -3.21
N ARG A 2 -1.19 13.11 -3.79
CA ARG A 2 -1.03 13.29 -5.24
C ARG A 2 0.43 13.22 -5.69
N ASN A 3 1.36 13.60 -4.83
CA ASN A 3 2.79 13.70 -5.13
C ASN A 3 3.63 13.51 -3.84
N SER A 4 4.96 13.53 -3.98
CA SER A 4 5.87 13.38 -2.84
C SER A 4 5.69 14.47 -1.78
N HIS A 5 5.39 15.70 -2.19
CA HIS A 5 5.15 16.80 -1.25
C HIS A 5 3.94 16.51 -0.34
N ASP A 6 2.82 16.05 -0.91
CA ASP A 6 1.65 15.62 -0.11
C ASP A 6 2.04 14.51 0.89
N ALA A 7 2.89 13.57 0.48
CA ALA A 7 3.34 12.48 1.34
C ALA A 7 4.24 12.98 2.48
N HIS A 8 5.18 13.89 2.17
CA HIS A 8 6.06 14.52 3.16
C HIS A 8 5.28 15.36 4.17
N VAL A 9 4.27 16.11 3.73
CA VAL A 9 3.38 16.88 4.61
C VAL A 9 2.68 15.97 5.62
N ILE A 10 2.17 14.82 5.17
CA ILE A 10 1.51 13.85 6.06
C ILE A 10 2.50 13.19 7.02
N MET A 11 3.67 12.78 6.53
CA MET A 11 4.72 12.22 7.38
C MET A 11 5.24 13.24 8.40
N GLU A 12 5.34 14.52 8.03
CA GLU A 12 5.75 15.59 8.94
C GLU A 12 4.70 15.83 10.01
N ALA A 13 3.41 15.81 9.66
CA ALA A 13 2.33 15.88 10.63
C ALA A 13 2.41 14.75 11.67
N VAL A 14 2.78 13.54 11.24
CA VAL A 14 2.99 12.39 12.14
C VAL A 14 4.26 12.56 12.99
N ARG A 15 5.36 13.07 12.41
CA ARG A 15 6.61 13.36 13.13
C ARG A 15 6.42 14.44 14.21
N MET A 16 5.51 15.38 13.98
CA MET A 16 5.10 16.43 14.92
C MET A 16 4.04 15.96 15.94
N ASP A 17 3.66 14.68 15.94
CA ASP A 17 2.59 14.11 16.77
C ASP A 17 1.20 14.75 16.56
N LEU A 18 0.98 15.43 15.42
CA LEU A 18 -0.34 15.97 15.04
C LEU A 18 -1.28 14.87 14.53
N LEU A 19 -0.70 13.80 13.98
CA LEU A 19 -1.40 12.61 13.53
C LEU A 19 -0.73 11.36 14.13
N PRO A 20 -1.49 10.30 14.44
CA PRO A 20 -0.93 9.12 15.09
C PRO A 20 -0.06 8.30 14.14
N LEU A 21 1.13 7.90 14.60
CA LEU A 21 1.96 6.88 13.95
C LEU A 21 1.39 5.48 14.24
N VAL A 22 1.25 4.64 13.21
CA VAL A 22 0.86 3.24 13.40
C VAL A 22 2.07 2.43 13.87
N ASN A 23 2.07 2.01 15.13
CA ASN A 23 3.19 1.32 15.78
C ASN A 23 2.89 -0.15 16.16
N ARG A 24 1.69 -0.64 15.84
CA ARG A 24 1.24 -2.00 16.14
C ARG A 24 0.39 -2.57 15.01
N ARG A 25 0.31 -3.90 14.95
CA ARG A 25 -0.60 -4.58 14.00
C ARG A 25 -2.03 -4.09 14.17
N LEU A 26 -2.69 -3.90 13.04
CA LEU A 26 -4.07 -3.48 12.99
C LEU A 26 -5.00 -4.57 13.53
N THR A 27 -5.95 -4.17 14.36
CA THR A 27 -7.04 -5.04 14.80
C THR A 27 -7.93 -5.42 13.61
N PRO A 28 -8.74 -6.49 13.70
CA PRO A 28 -9.70 -6.83 12.64
C PRO A 28 -10.69 -5.69 12.33
N ALA A 29 -11.11 -4.93 13.34
CA ALA A 29 -11.97 -3.77 13.17
C ALA A 29 -11.25 -2.65 12.39
N GLN A 30 -10.02 -2.30 12.78
CA GLN A 30 -9.20 -1.33 12.06
C GLN A 30 -8.95 -1.76 10.61
N ARG A 31 -8.71 -3.06 10.36
CA ARG A 31 -8.56 -3.61 9.01
C ARG A 31 -9.80 -3.42 8.14
N LYS A 32 -11.00 -3.49 8.73
CA LYS A 32 -12.25 -3.20 8.00
C LYS A 32 -12.35 -1.71 7.64
N GLU A 33 -11.84 -0.82 8.49
CA GLU A 33 -11.81 0.62 8.26
C GLU A 33 -10.75 1.05 7.24
N LEU A 34 -9.66 0.29 7.06
CA LEU A 34 -8.62 0.58 6.05
C LEU A 34 -9.16 0.72 4.62
N GLY A 35 -10.25 0.01 4.31
CA GLY A 35 -10.89 0.01 2.99
C GLY A 35 -11.81 1.20 2.72
N GLN A 36 -11.75 2.25 3.54
CA GLN A 36 -12.49 3.48 3.27
C GLN A 36 -11.76 4.34 2.24
N ASN A 37 -12.55 5.03 1.41
CA ASN A 37 -12.01 5.92 0.39
C ASN A 37 -11.36 7.14 1.09
N GLY A 38 -10.11 7.45 0.74
CA GLY A 38 -9.35 8.55 1.34
C GLY A 38 -8.54 8.19 2.59
N SER A 39 -8.57 6.94 3.08
CA SER A 39 -7.80 6.56 4.25
C SER A 39 -6.29 6.58 3.99
N VAL A 40 -5.52 7.10 4.94
CA VAL A 40 -4.06 7.19 4.90
C VAL A 40 -3.48 6.69 6.22
N PHE A 41 -2.41 5.91 6.14
CA PHE A 41 -1.69 5.39 7.30
C PHE A 41 -0.19 5.56 7.12
N VAL A 42 0.48 5.89 8.22
CA VAL A 42 1.93 6.04 8.28
C VAL A 42 2.48 5.11 9.34
N TRP A 43 3.56 4.40 9.03
CA TRP A 43 4.27 3.57 10.01
C TRP A 43 5.77 3.61 9.79
N GLU A 44 6.50 3.39 10.87
CA GLU A 44 7.95 3.25 10.85
C GLU A 44 8.33 1.76 10.80
N ARG A 45 9.28 1.44 9.91
CA ARG A 45 9.92 0.12 9.93
C ARG A 45 11.12 0.16 10.87
N VAL A 46 10.89 -0.20 12.13
CA VAL A 46 11.96 -0.39 13.13
C VAL A 46 12.47 -1.82 13.07
N GLU A 47 13.70 -2.03 12.61
CA GLU A 47 14.32 -3.36 12.60
C GLU A 47 14.55 -3.87 14.03
N GLY A 48 14.32 -5.17 14.26
CA GLY A 48 14.50 -5.78 15.59
C GLY A 48 13.39 -5.55 16.62
N HIS A 49 12.47 -4.59 16.43
CA HIS A 49 11.41 -4.33 17.40
C HIS A 49 10.27 -5.37 17.29
N PRO A 50 9.84 -6.05 18.38
CA PRO A 50 8.88 -7.16 18.31
C PRO A 50 7.49 -6.75 17.81
N LEU A 51 7.10 -5.49 18.03
CA LEU A 51 5.80 -4.97 17.60
C LEU A 51 5.83 -4.26 16.23
N CYS A 52 7.00 -4.19 15.57
CA CYS A 52 7.11 -3.49 14.29
C CYS A 52 6.22 -4.12 13.20
N ILE A 53 5.61 -3.27 12.38
CA ILE A 53 4.89 -3.72 11.18
C ILE A 53 5.94 -4.04 10.11
N LYS A 54 6.29 -5.32 9.99
CA LYS A 54 7.20 -5.80 8.93
C LYS A 54 6.54 -5.84 7.55
N ARG A 55 5.23 -6.05 7.52
CA ARG A 55 4.42 -6.11 6.31
C ARG A 55 3.05 -5.53 6.60
N TRP A 56 2.61 -4.62 5.76
CA TRP A 56 1.26 -4.09 5.79
C TRP A 56 0.25 -5.16 5.34
N ASP A 57 -0.75 -5.45 6.18
CA ASP A 57 -1.79 -6.43 5.93
C ASP A 57 -3.18 -5.80 6.09
N ASP A 58 -3.85 -5.61 4.96
CA ASP A 58 -5.15 -4.96 4.82
C ASP A 58 -6.26 -5.94 4.43
N SER A 59 -5.99 -7.25 4.45
CA SER A 59 -6.92 -8.34 4.05
C SER A 59 -7.48 -8.28 2.62
N LEU A 60 -7.09 -7.30 1.80
CA LEU A 60 -7.52 -7.17 0.41
C LEU A 60 -6.56 -7.91 -0.53
N ARG A 61 -7.09 -8.28 -1.70
CA ARG A 61 -6.33 -8.98 -2.74
C ARG A 61 -5.84 -8.00 -3.78
N TRP A 62 -4.53 -7.84 -3.85
CA TRP A 62 -3.88 -6.87 -4.73
C TRP A 62 -3.30 -7.49 -5.98
N ARG A 63 -3.29 -6.73 -7.07
CA ARG A 63 -2.40 -6.93 -8.22
C ARG A 63 -1.52 -5.68 -8.39
N PRO A 64 -0.28 -5.81 -8.91
CA PRO A 64 0.50 -4.66 -9.29
C PRO A 64 -0.27 -3.81 -10.31
N GLY A 65 -0.33 -2.51 -10.09
CA GLY A 65 -0.81 -1.51 -11.03
C GLY A 65 0.34 -0.89 -11.81
N LEU A 66 0.06 0.23 -12.49
CA LEU A 66 1.10 1.04 -13.13
C LEU A 66 1.90 1.76 -12.04
N ASN A 67 3.19 1.45 -11.92
CA ASN A 67 4.07 2.20 -11.03
C ASN A 67 4.27 3.62 -11.56
N ILE A 68 4.02 4.59 -10.70
CA ILE A 68 4.22 6.02 -10.99
C ILE A 68 5.24 6.48 -9.97
N ASN A 69 6.52 6.40 -10.33
CA ASN A 69 7.62 6.71 -9.43
C ASN A 69 7.39 8.10 -8.79
N PRO A 70 7.53 8.27 -7.45
CA PRO A 70 8.09 7.31 -6.47
C PRO A 70 7.06 6.37 -5.81
N PHE A 71 5.85 6.24 -6.36
CA PHE A 71 4.77 5.46 -5.77
C PHE A 71 4.66 4.05 -6.37
N GLU A 72 4.48 3.08 -5.47
CA GLU A 72 4.06 1.73 -5.83
C GLU A 72 2.53 1.66 -5.79
N ILE A 73 1.92 1.29 -6.93
CA ILE A 73 0.47 1.25 -7.09
C ILE A 73 -0.02 -0.20 -7.14
N PHE A 74 -1.11 -0.46 -6.43
CA PHE A 74 -1.79 -1.74 -6.42
C PHE A 74 -3.28 -1.54 -6.66
N GLU A 75 -3.87 -2.45 -7.43
CA GLU A 75 -5.31 -2.44 -7.72
C GLU A 75 -5.98 -3.66 -7.09
N GLU A 76 -7.19 -3.47 -6.57
CA GLU A 76 -7.99 -4.55 -6.01
C GLU A 76 -8.38 -5.55 -7.11
N ARG A 77 -8.08 -6.83 -6.87
CA ARG A 77 -8.50 -7.91 -7.75
C ARG A 77 -9.99 -8.14 -7.62
N GLY A 78 -10.66 -8.30 -8.75
CA GLY A 78 -12.03 -8.78 -8.81
C GLY A 78 -12.13 -10.23 -8.36
N ASP A 79 -13.35 -10.64 -8.01
CA ASP A 79 -13.64 -12.05 -7.83
C ASP A 79 -13.62 -12.78 -9.17
N LEU A 80 -13.00 -13.95 -9.20
CA LEU A 80 -13.16 -14.87 -10.32
C LEU A 80 -14.61 -15.36 -10.31
N VAL A 81 -15.28 -15.26 -11.46
CA VAL A 81 -16.62 -15.81 -11.67
C VAL A 81 -16.60 -17.30 -11.27
N ASN A 82 -17.65 -17.78 -10.60
CA ASN A 82 -17.70 -19.11 -9.97
C ASN A 82 -17.31 -20.30 -10.88
N GLN A 83 -17.44 -20.17 -12.20
CA GLN A 83 -16.97 -21.18 -13.17
C GLN A 83 -15.43 -21.37 -13.15
N ASP A 84 -14.65 -20.30 -13.01
CA ASP A 84 -13.19 -20.37 -12.98
C ASP A 84 -12.65 -20.87 -11.65
N ARG A 85 -13.37 -20.61 -10.54
CA ARG A 85 -13.01 -21.16 -9.20
C ARG A 85 -13.11 -22.68 -9.15
N LYS A 86 -14.09 -23.28 -9.83
CA LYS A 86 -14.21 -24.74 -9.95
C LYS A 86 -13.09 -25.31 -10.84
N ASN A 87 -12.86 -24.71 -12.02
CA ASN A 87 -11.81 -25.13 -12.94
C ASN A 87 -10.38 -24.96 -12.37
N ALA A 88 -10.14 -24.00 -11.47
CA ALA A 88 -8.84 -23.83 -10.80
C ALA A 88 -8.57 -24.92 -9.76
N LYS A 89 -9.61 -25.53 -9.16
CA LYS A 89 -9.49 -26.62 -8.19
C LYS A 89 -9.39 -28.02 -8.82
N THR A 90 -9.80 -28.17 -10.08
CA THR A 90 -9.81 -29.47 -10.79
C THR A 90 -8.60 -29.67 -11.72
N ARG A 91 -7.64 -28.74 -11.78
CA ARG A 91 -6.42 -28.96 -12.57
C ARG A 91 -5.49 -29.91 -11.81
N PRO A 92 -5.24 -31.14 -12.28
CA PRO A 92 -4.27 -32.01 -11.64
C PRO A 92 -2.90 -31.36 -11.78
N ASP A 93 -2.14 -31.38 -10.69
CA ASP A 93 -0.75 -30.94 -10.63
C ASP A 93 0.07 -31.79 -11.60
N ARG A 94 0.20 -31.35 -12.85
CA ARG A 94 0.90 -32.08 -13.91
C ARG A 94 2.42 -31.90 -13.80
N ASN A 95 2.93 -31.86 -12.57
CA ASN A 95 4.35 -31.86 -12.22
C ASN A 95 4.96 -33.27 -12.11
N LEU A 96 4.28 -34.29 -12.62
CA LEU A 96 4.87 -35.62 -12.80
C LEU A 96 5.57 -35.69 -14.17
N GLY A 97 6.86 -35.39 -14.17
CA GLY A 97 7.80 -35.77 -15.22
C GLY A 97 8.10 -34.71 -16.29
N ARG A 98 9.03 -33.79 -16.02
CA ARG A 98 9.76 -33.11 -17.11
C ARG A 98 11.20 -32.79 -16.69
N PRO A 99 12.21 -32.94 -17.57
CA PRO A 99 13.61 -32.78 -17.20
C PRO A 99 13.92 -31.34 -16.80
N LYS A 100 14.78 -31.19 -15.79
CA LYS A 100 15.31 -29.90 -15.32
C LYS A 100 16.23 -29.32 -16.40
N GLY A 101 15.73 -28.35 -17.14
CA GLY A 101 16.51 -27.56 -18.09
C GLY A 101 15.58 -26.83 -19.03
N THR A 102 15.75 -25.52 -19.19
CA THR A 102 14.91 -24.56 -19.94
C THR A 102 13.83 -23.83 -19.11
N SER A 103 14.24 -23.05 -18.11
CA SER A 103 13.81 -21.64 -18.07
C SER A 103 14.33 -21.04 -19.38
N TYR A 104 13.56 -20.39 -20.25
CA TYR A 104 12.95 -19.07 -20.15
C TYR A 104 11.82 -19.05 -21.20
N LEU A 105 10.76 -18.26 -21.02
CA LEU A 105 9.57 -18.18 -21.89
C LEU A 105 8.47 -19.23 -21.63
N ARG A 106 7.82 -19.14 -20.46
CA ARG A 106 6.39 -19.50 -20.39
C ARG A 106 5.60 -18.31 -19.85
N PRO A 107 4.65 -17.75 -20.61
CA PRO A 107 3.66 -16.84 -20.04
C PRO A 107 2.94 -17.60 -18.92
N SER A 108 2.91 -17.01 -17.74
CA SER A 108 2.19 -17.54 -16.58
C SER A 108 0.73 -17.77 -17.00
N ARG A 109 0.31 -19.02 -17.21
CA ARG A 109 -1.07 -19.40 -17.59
C ARG A 109 -2.04 -19.29 -16.40
N ARG A 110 -1.87 -18.30 -15.53
CA ARG A 110 -2.96 -17.88 -14.64
C ARG A 110 -3.86 -16.97 -15.47
N PRO A 111 -5.18 -17.22 -15.53
CA PRO A 111 -6.10 -16.25 -16.12
C PRO A 111 -5.80 -14.89 -15.49
N ASP A 112 -5.64 -13.85 -16.31
CA ASP A 112 -5.51 -12.50 -15.81
C ASP A 112 -6.74 -12.21 -14.96
N VAL A 113 -6.55 -12.16 -13.65
CA VAL A 113 -7.64 -11.93 -12.71
C VAL A 113 -8.16 -10.52 -13.03
N PRO A 114 -9.46 -10.38 -13.35
CA PRO A 114 -10.01 -9.08 -13.73
C PRO A 114 -9.80 -8.08 -12.61
N ILE A 115 -9.59 -6.81 -12.98
CA ILE A 115 -9.61 -5.71 -12.01
C ILE A 115 -11.04 -5.58 -11.51
N LYS A 116 -11.21 -5.37 -10.20
CA LYS A 116 -12.55 -5.18 -9.65
C LYS A 116 -13.12 -3.86 -10.18
N THR A 117 -14.33 -3.90 -10.76
CA THR A 117 -15.06 -2.70 -11.15
C THR A 117 -15.27 -1.82 -9.92
N ASN A 118 -14.92 -0.53 -10.02
CA ASN A 118 -14.92 0.38 -8.87
C ASN A 118 -14.09 -0.12 -7.67
N GLY A 119 -13.02 -0.88 -7.95
CA GLY A 119 -12.14 -1.45 -6.94
C GLY A 119 -11.29 -0.42 -6.21
N MET A 120 -10.81 -0.79 -5.03
CA MET A 120 -9.88 0.02 -4.28
C MET A 120 -8.51 0.09 -4.98
N THR A 121 -7.89 1.25 -4.96
CA THR A 121 -6.47 1.45 -5.30
C THR A 121 -5.70 1.65 -4.00
N ARG A 122 -4.59 0.93 -3.85
CA ARG A 122 -3.63 1.13 -2.77
C ARG A 122 -2.37 1.75 -3.36
N GLN A 123 -1.95 2.87 -2.80
CA GLN A 123 -0.76 3.59 -3.21
C GLN A 123 0.20 3.67 -2.02
N VAL A 124 1.45 3.27 -2.26
CA VAL A 124 2.48 3.22 -1.22
C VAL A 124 3.59 4.18 -1.58
N TYR A 125 4.04 4.93 -0.58
CA TYR A 125 5.22 5.79 -0.63
C TYR A 125 6.17 5.42 0.51
N THR A 126 7.46 5.44 0.22
CA THR A 126 8.50 5.13 1.20
C THR A 126 9.53 6.24 1.18
N ALA A 127 9.96 6.68 2.37
CA ALA A 127 10.99 7.69 2.54
C ALA A 127 11.89 7.33 3.73
N ASP A 128 13.14 7.78 3.68
CA ASP A 128 14.02 7.77 4.83
C ASP A 128 13.85 9.10 5.56
N VAL A 129 13.53 9.04 6.85
CA VAL A 129 13.22 10.21 7.69
C VAL A 129 14.38 10.43 8.65
N GLN A 130 15.00 11.59 8.59
CA GLN A 130 16.14 11.97 9.43
C GLN A 130 15.75 13.17 10.30
N ALA A 131 15.28 12.95 11.52
CA ALA A 131 15.10 14.05 12.47
C ALA A 131 16.46 14.54 12.99
N ALA A 132 16.52 15.78 13.46
CA ALA A 132 17.74 16.36 14.04
C ALA A 132 18.24 15.59 15.27
N THR A 133 17.34 14.89 15.97
CA THR A 133 17.64 14.08 17.15
C THR A 133 18.00 12.63 16.82
N ASP A 134 17.83 12.21 15.56
CA ASP A 134 18.06 10.82 15.17
C ASP A 134 19.53 10.54 14.89
N LEU A 135 20.02 9.43 15.41
CA LEU A 135 21.40 8.96 15.16
C LEU A 135 21.59 8.43 13.73
N ALA A 136 20.50 8.01 13.07
CA ALA A 136 20.49 7.48 11.71
C ALA A 136 19.09 7.64 11.08
N PRO A 137 18.98 7.60 9.74
CA PRO A 137 17.70 7.72 9.06
C PRO A 137 16.78 6.54 9.39
N ARG A 138 15.49 6.84 9.56
CA ARG A 138 14.45 5.86 9.85
C ARG A 138 13.59 5.64 8.61
N ARG A 139 13.39 4.38 8.22
CA ARG A 139 12.55 4.04 7.06
C ARG A 139 11.07 4.18 7.42
N TRP A 140 10.40 5.18 6.86
CA TRP A 140 8.96 5.39 7.00
C TRP A 140 8.21 4.96 5.75
N HIS A 141 7.00 4.48 5.97
CA HIS A 141 6.10 4.09 4.91
C HIS A 141 4.77 4.80 5.10
N LEU A 142 4.19 5.24 3.98
CA LEU A 142 2.84 5.76 3.88
C LEU A 142 2.07 4.87 2.91
N VAL A 143 0.85 4.49 3.31
CA VAL A 143 -0.11 3.81 2.45
C VAL A 143 -1.40 4.61 2.42
N CYS A 144 -1.94 4.81 1.23
CA CYS A 144 -3.25 5.42 1.06
C CYS A 144 -4.16 4.59 0.18
N TYR A 145 -5.46 4.73 0.42
CA TYR A 145 -6.54 3.99 -0.21
C TYR A 145 -7.50 4.95 -0.87
N TYR A 146 -7.82 4.71 -2.14
CA TYR A 146 -8.84 5.49 -2.84
C TYR A 146 -9.48 4.69 -3.97
N ARG A 147 -10.70 5.06 -4.35
CA ARG A 147 -11.32 4.62 -5.60
C ARG A 147 -11.10 5.66 -6.68
N LYS A 148 -10.64 5.24 -7.86
CA LYS A 148 -10.34 6.14 -8.97
C LYS A 148 -11.56 6.96 -9.42
N SER A 149 -12.73 6.37 -9.36
CA SER A 149 -14.04 6.97 -9.66
C SER A 149 -14.52 8.01 -8.63
N GLU A 150 -13.95 7.97 -7.42
CA GLU A 150 -14.37 8.79 -6.28
C GLU A 150 -13.26 9.76 -5.84
N LEU A 151 -12.25 9.98 -6.71
CA LEU A 151 -11.10 10.82 -6.40
C LEU A 151 -11.49 12.26 -6.07
N ASP A 152 -12.48 12.81 -6.77
CA ASP A 152 -12.95 14.18 -6.56
C ASP A 152 -13.63 14.38 -5.20
N MET A 153 -14.04 13.29 -4.54
CA MET A 153 -14.64 13.32 -3.21
C MET A 153 -13.60 13.20 -2.08
N VAL A 154 -12.35 12.87 -2.40
CA VAL A 154 -11.29 12.72 -1.39
C VAL A 154 -10.65 14.09 -1.14
N PRO A 155 -10.65 14.59 0.11
CA PRO A 155 -10.04 15.88 0.40
C PRO A 155 -8.53 15.86 0.15
N THR A 156 -8.00 16.99 -0.32
CA THR A 156 -6.55 17.21 -0.48
C THR A 156 -5.91 17.67 0.84
N ILE A 157 -4.58 17.65 0.90
CA ILE A 157 -3.86 18.08 2.11
C ILE A 157 -4.13 19.55 2.47
N GLU A 158 -4.44 20.40 1.50
CA GLU A 158 -4.78 21.82 1.72
C GLU A 158 -6.19 22.02 2.26
N GLN A 159 -7.08 21.05 2.03
CA GLN A 159 -8.46 21.08 2.53
C GLN A 159 -8.57 20.54 3.97
N ASP A 160 -7.58 19.76 4.42
CA ASP A 160 -7.49 19.29 5.79
C ASP A 160 -6.95 20.39 6.72
N ARG A 161 -7.69 20.67 7.80
CA ARG A 161 -7.37 21.76 8.74
C ARG A 161 -6.03 21.60 9.45
N THR A 162 -5.61 20.37 9.68
CA THR A 162 -4.35 20.04 10.36
C THR A 162 -3.21 20.09 9.34
N LEU A 163 -3.36 19.39 8.22
CA LEU A 163 -2.29 19.25 7.23
C LEU A 163 -1.97 20.55 6.48
N ALA A 164 -2.96 21.40 6.21
CA ALA A 164 -2.75 22.67 5.48
C ALA A 164 -1.75 23.62 6.18
N ARG A 165 -1.57 23.46 7.49
CA ARG A 165 -0.68 24.28 8.32
C ARG A 165 0.72 23.69 8.48
N VAL A 166 0.91 22.42 8.09
CA VAL A 166 2.19 21.74 8.22
C VAL A 166 3.18 22.29 7.19
N ARG A 167 4.44 22.42 7.59
CA ARG A 167 5.53 22.89 6.74
C ARG A 167 6.65 21.86 6.83
N VAL A 168 7.01 21.30 5.68
CA VAL A 168 8.04 20.27 5.59
C VAL A 168 9.42 20.93 5.69
N PRO A 169 10.25 20.61 6.71
CA PRO A 169 11.61 21.11 6.81
C PRO A 169 12.52 20.53 5.72
N ALA A 170 13.51 21.30 5.28
CA ALA A 170 14.49 20.85 4.30
C ALA A 170 15.42 19.77 4.89
N GLY A 171 15.75 18.74 4.09
CA GLY A 171 16.71 17.70 4.45
C GLY A 171 16.19 16.61 5.40
N VAL A 172 14.89 16.58 5.70
CA VAL A 172 14.29 15.55 6.57
C VAL A 172 13.81 14.31 5.80
N TYR A 173 13.42 14.45 4.53
CA TYR A 173 12.78 13.41 3.69
C TYR A 173 13.45 13.21 2.33
#